data_AF-A0A1J9QKP5-F1
#
_entry.id   AF-A0A1J9QKP5-F1
#
_cell.length_a   1.000
_cell.length_b   1.000
_cell.length_c   1.000
_cell.angle_alpha   90.00
_cell.angle_beta   90.00
_cell.angle_gamma   90.00
#
_symmetry.space_group_name_H-M   'P 1'
#
loop_
_entity.id
_entity.type
_entity.pdbx_description
1 polymer ?
#
loop_
_entity_poly.entity_id
_entity_poly.type
_entity_poly.pdbx_seq_one_letter_code
_entity_poly.pdbx_strand_id
1 'polypeptide(L)'
;MAAPPANPTPSGSAPDIDMADGNGESSSSSSSSHENGQEPRSLSDVFFQRAAVENNDVAFEMYEMLKELEAKMAADKRDVARQMTEMAERLRGRHGKDGPSVDLQRGSDGEPWVRADERKKLRDENAALREELEALREECKTNSAAIAKLERFSGKEETIVRAIRRRQLENESNTKAVDGLEGEVKAAKEALAELDEFSRNGMRRHDSENVAIRKEGREVKDAVKELREQSKANREGLDRVSRTFRREINELKREVGTMRNKSDEGVVNDCFDAESTIRVAPPARRQSTSTRTPTKPADNIEVSDAAFLDRVSYNAAASMTNDARTNAFINYLMQEFEVKGGARVSHNHHAKARFRDYAMLHESSLVAGDKHIIGRTERNFWAGCDLTWALNGDTLDKYTQRREAYGLGYH
;
A
#
# COMPACT_ATOMS: atom_id res chain seq x y z
N MET A 1 -7.93 42.16 27.35
CA MET A 1 -6.77 41.96 26.46
C MET A 1 -6.12 40.65 26.87
N ALA A 2 -6.38 39.58 26.11
CA ALA A 2 -5.91 38.23 26.41
C ALA A 2 -4.69 37.91 25.53
N ALA A 3 -3.64 37.38 26.14
CA ALA A 3 -2.39 36.98 25.46
C ALA A 3 -2.61 35.70 24.62
N PRO A 4 -1.91 35.55 23.48
CA PRO A 4 -2.02 34.35 22.64
C PRO A 4 -1.21 33.18 23.21
N PRO A 5 -1.61 31.91 22.98
CA PRO A 5 -0.89 30.75 23.45
C PRO A 5 0.33 30.43 22.56
N ALA A 6 1.37 29.91 23.22
CA ALA A 6 2.65 29.51 22.62
C ALA A 6 2.53 28.23 21.78
N ASN A 7 3.24 28.20 20.65
CA ASN A 7 3.44 27.03 19.80
C ASN A 7 4.33 25.97 20.47
N PRO A 8 4.02 24.66 20.34
CA PRO A 8 4.94 23.60 20.74
C PRO A 8 5.96 23.28 19.64
N THR A 9 7.21 23.13 20.06
CA THR A 9 8.34 22.61 19.30
C THR A 9 8.22 21.10 19.06
N PRO A 10 8.63 20.57 17.90
CA PRO A 10 8.72 19.12 17.69
C PRO A 10 10.09 18.58 18.13
N SER A 11 10.10 17.67 19.11
CA SER A 11 11.25 16.83 19.43
C SER A 11 11.27 15.62 18.48
N GLY A 12 12.14 15.66 17.47
CA GLY A 12 12.42 14.51 16.62
C GLY A 12 13.56 13.67 17.22
N SER A 13 13.24 12.48 17.71
CA SER A 13 14.22 11.44 18.02
C SER A 13 14.31 10.50 16.83
N ALA A 14 15.47 10.45 16.18
CA ALA A 14 15.78 9.45 15.15
C ALA A 14 16.16 8.11 15.83
N PRO A 15 15.78 6.96 15.26
CA PRO A 15 16.35 5.68 15.67
C PRO A 15 17.65 5.38 14.90
N ASP A 16 18.66 4.95 15.66
CA ASP A 16 19.87 4.29 15.19
C ASP A 16 19.52 3.02 14.41
N ILE A 17 20.09 2.88 13.22
CA ILE A 17 20.08 1.63 12.44
C ILE A 17 21.51 1.14 12.36
N ASP A 18 21.79 0.06 13.08
CA ASP A 18 23.01 -0.74 12.97
C ASP A 18 23.13 -1.33 11.55
N MET A 19 24.18 -0.93 10.85
CA MET A 19 24.63 -1.54 9.60
C MET A 19 25.56 -2.71 9.94
N ALA A 20 25.13 -3.92 9.60
CA ALA A 20 25.95 -5.12 9.63
C ALA A 20 26.79 -5.23 8.34
N ASP A 21 28.06 -5.58 8.53
CA ASP A 21 29.06 -5.92 7.52
C ASP A 21 28.66 -7.10 6.61
N GLY A 22 29.17 -7.07 5.36
CA GLY A 22 29.81 -8.27 4.80
C GLY A 22 29.46 -8.68 3.37
N ASN A 23 30.53 -8.82 2.57
CA ASN A 23 30.66 -9.45 1.23
C ASN A 23 30.14 -8.61 0.03
N GLY A 24 30.98 -8.09 -0.87
CA GLY A 24 32.32 -8.49 -1.28
C GLY A 24 32.24 -9.47 -2.45
N GLU A 25 32.18 -8.95 -3.69
CA GLU A 25 32.72 -9.65 -4.85
C GLU A 25 33.06 -8.67 -5.98
N SER A 26 34.33 -8.73 -6.34
CA SER A 26 35.03 -7.97 -7.35
C SER A 26 34.66 -8.44 -8.75
N SER A 27 34.48 -7.51 -9.69
CA SER A 27 34.65 -7.79 -11.12
C SER A 27 35.13 -6.53 -11.83
N SER A 28 36.42 -6.57 -12.13
CA SER A 28 37.19 -5.65 -12.94
C SER A 28 36.69 -5.56 -14.38
N SER A 29 36.53 -4.35 -14.91
CA SER A 29 36.55 -4.09 -16.35
C SER A 29 37.50 -2.94 -16.66
N SER A 30 38.61 -3.32 -17.26
CA SER A 30 39.66 -2.49 -17.84
C SER A 30 39.11 -1.72 -19.05
N SER A 31 39.42 -0.44 -19.17
CA SER A 31 39.24 0.33 -20.41
C SER A 31 40.46 1.21 -20.63
N SER A 32 41.23 0.82 -21.64
CA SER A 32 42.44 1.46 -22.15
C SER A 32 42.08 2.74 -22.91
N SER A 33 42.60 3.88 -22.45
CA SER A 33 42.52 5.16 -23.18
C SER A 33 43.73 5.27 -24.12
N HIS A 34 43.49 5.19 -25.42
CA HIS A 34 44.41 5.66 -26.46
C HIS A 34 44.14 7.15 -26.70
N GLU A 35 45.08 8.01 -26.30
CA GLU A 35 45.13 9.42 -26.70
C GLU A 35 45.73 9.54 -28.10
N ASN A 36 44.87 9.75 -29.11
CA ASN A 36 45.30 10.28 -30.40
C ASN A 36 45.07 11.79 -30.39
N GLY A 37 46.13 12.55 -30.68
CA GLY A 37 46.12 14.02 -30.75
C GLY A 37 45.16 14.53 -31.82
N GLN A 38 43.91 14.77 -31.43
CA GLN A 38 42.94 15.51 -32.25
C GLN A 38 43.18 17.00 -32.08
N GLU A 39 43.33 17.71 -33.20
CA GLU A 39 43.24 19.17 -33.24
C GLU A 39 41.92 19.62 -32.58
N PRO A 40 41.93 20.78 -31.88
CA PRO A 40 40.75 21.27 -31.18
C PRO A 40 39.61 21.48 -32.19
N ARG A 41 38.57 20.65 -32.06
CA ARG A 41 37.35 20.77 -32.87
C ARG A 41 36.74 22.15 -32.66
N SER A 42 36.24 22.78 -33.73
CA SER A 42 35.56 24.06 -33.60
C SER A 42 34.33 23.91 -32.70
N LEU A 43 34.02 24.96 -31.93
CA LEU A 43 32.83 24.97 -31.07
C LEU A 43 31.55 24.77 -31.89
N SER A 44 31.54 25.28 -33.14
CA SER A 44 30.46 25.09 -34.11
C SER A 44 30.21 23.62 -34.47
N ASP A 45 31.24 22.77 -34.57
CA ASP A 45 31.10 21.35 -34.88
C ASP A 45 30.53 20.54 -33.70
N VAL A 46 30.90 20.89 -32.46
CA VAL A 46 30.40 20.23 -31.23
C VAL A 46 28.92 20.52 -31.02
N PHE A 47 28.45 21.72 -31.37
CA PHE A 47 27.03 22.06 -31.34
C PHE A 47 26.22 21.31 -32.42
N PHE A 48 26.77 21.18 -33.62
CA PHE A 48 26.08 20.53 -34.75
C PHE A 48 25.81 19.03 -34.52
N GLN A 49 26.78 18.32 -33.94
CA GLN A 49 26.65 16.89 -33.64
C GLN A 49 25.52 16.59 -32.63
N ARG A 50 25.07 17.61 -31.90
CA ARG A 50 24.00 17.53 -30.91
C ARG A 50 22.65 18.05 -31.44
N ALA A 51 22.65 19.06 -32.30
CA ALA A 51 21.44 19.64 -32.88
C ALA A 51 20.84 18.82 -34.03
N ALA A 52 21.67 18.10 -34.80
CA ALA A 52 21.21 17.29 -35.94
C ALA A 52 20.31 16.09 -35.56
N VAL A 53 20.19 15.77 -34.26
CA VAL A 53 19.38 14.66 -33.76
C VAL A 53 17.91 15.05 -33.55
N GLU A 54 17.58 16.35 -33.49
CA GLU A 54 16.26 16.80 -33.00
C GLU A 54 15.43 17.70 -33.95
N ASN A 55 15.78 17.86 -35.24
CA ASN A 55 15.00 18.66 -36.21
C ASN A 55 14.55 20.03 -35.65
N ASN A 56 15.48 20.79 -35.08
CA ASN A 56 15.16 22.01 -34.36
C ASN A 56 15.57 23.23 -35.21
N ASP A 57 14.61 23.85 -35.92
CA ASP A 57 14.86 24.98 -36.83
C ASP A 57 15.58 26.15 -36.12
N VAL A 58 15.28 26.36 -34.84
CA VAL A 58 15.95 27.35 -33.98
C VAL A 58 17.44 27.06 -33.78
N ALA A 59 17.83 25.79 -33.73
CA ALA A 59 19.23 25.41 -33.62
C ALA A 59 20.01 25.69 -34.92
N PHE A 60 19.32 25.67 -36.08
CA PHE A 60 19.93 26.01 -37.36
C PHE A 60 20.18 27.52 -37.49
N GLU A 61 19.22 28.36 -37.08
CA GLU A 61 19.41 29.82 -37.03
C GLU A 61 20.53 30.24 -36.06
N MET A 62 20.58 29.63 -34.87
CA MET A 62 21.67 29.86 -33.91
C MET A 62 23.03 29.43 -34.46
N TYR A 63 23.08 28.36 -35.25
CA TYR A 63 24.29 27.89 -35.90
C TYR A 63 24.78 28.88 -36.97
N GLU A 64 23.90 29.41 -37.82
CA GLU A 64 24.27 30.42 -38.82
C GLU A 64 24.82 31.68 -38.16
N MET A 65 24.20 32.15 -37.07
CA MET A 65 24.71 33.29 -36.30
C MET A 65 26.09 33.03 -35.68
N LEU A 66 26.31 31.85 -35.09
CA LEU A 66 27.60 31.48 -34.50
C LEU A 66 28.70 31.37 -35.56
N LYS A 67 28.38 30.83 -36.74
CA LYS A 67 29.31 30.71 -37.86
C LYS A 67 29.68 32.09 -38.43
N GLU A 68 28.71 33.00 -38.55
CA GLU A 68 28.96 34.37 -38.98
C GLU A 68 29.86 35.12 -37.97
N LEU A 69 29.64 34.90 -36.67
CA LEU A 69 30.46 35.47 -35.62
C LEU A 69 31.90 34.93 -35.64
N GLU A 70 32.09 33.61 -35.79
CA GLU A 70 33.42 33.00 -35.96
C GLU A 70 34.15 33.57 -37.18
N ALA A 71 33.44 33.75 -38.30
CA ALA A 71 34.01 34.35 -39.51
C ALA A 71 34.43 35.82 -39.29
N LYS A 72 33.61 36.63 -38.61
CA LYS A 72 33.95 38.02 -38.25
C LYS A 72 35.18 38.09 -37.34
N MET A 73 35.23 37.29 -36.28
CA MET A 73 36.40 37.25 -35.40
C MET A 73 37.67 36.80 -36.14
N ALA A 74 37.56 35.86 -37.08
CA ALA A 74 38.68 35.45 -37.90
C ALA A 74 39.14 36.56 -38.86
N ALA A 75 38.22 37.37 -39.39
CA ALA A 75 38.54 38.55 -40.18
C ALA A 75 39.25 39.62 -39.35
N ASP A 76 38.71 39.95 -38.17
CA ASP A 76 39.30 40.93 -37.26
C ASP A 76 40.71 40.51 -36.82
N LYS A 77 40.94 39.23 -36.51
CA LYS A 77 42.27 38.71 -36.20
C LYS A 77 43.25 38.89 -37.36
N ARG A 78 42.80 38.66 -38.61
CA ARG A 78 43.64 38.88 -39.80
C ARG A 78 43.94 40.36 -40.02
N ASP A 79 42.98 41.25 -39.77
CA ASP A 79 43.17 42.69 -39.91
C ASP A 79 44.11 43.24 -38.83
N VAL A 80 44.00 42.79 -37.58
CA VAL A 80 44.96 43.11 -36.51
C VAL A 80 46.36 42.60 -36.87
N ALA A 81 46.48 41.35 -37.36
CA ALA A 81 47.77 40.82 -37.81
C ALA A 81 48.36 41.64 -38.97
N ARG A 82 47.52 42.12 -39.90
CA ARG A 82 47.93 43.01 -41.00
C ARG A 82 48.43 44.35 -40.46
N GLN A 83 47.69 44.99 -39.56
CA GLN A 83 48.11 46.25 -38.93
C GLN A 83 49.43 46.11 -38.16
N MET A 84 49.63 45.01 -37.43
CA MET A 84 50.88 44.72 -36.73
C MET A 84 52.05 44.53 -37.71
N THR A 85 51.79 43.88 -38.85
CA THR A 85 52.80 43.68 -39.90
C THR A 85 53.15 45.01 -40.58
N GLU A 86 52.16 45.83 -40.94
CA GLU A 86 52.38 47.18 -41.48
C GLU A 86 53.13 48.08 -40.50
N MET A 87 52.81 48.01 -39.20
CA MET A 87 53.52 48.75 -38.16
C MET A 87 54.98 48.29 -38.06
N ALA A 88 55.23 46.99 -38.09
CA ALA A 88 56.58 46.42 -38.09
C ALA A 88 57.37 46.82 -39.36
N GLU A 89 56.73 46.87 -40.53
CA GLU A 89 57.35 47.35 -41.77
C GLU A 89 57.62 48.86 -41.74
N ARG A 90 56.72 49.68 -41.17
CA ARG A 90 56.96 51.12 -40.96
C ARG A 90 58.15 51.37 -40.03
N LEU A 91 58.29 50.58 -38.97
CA LEU A 91 59.46 50.64 -38.08
C LEU A 91 60.73 50.18 -38.80
N ARG A 92 60.66 49.12 -39.61
CA ARG A 92 61.80 48.63 -40.40
C ARG A 92 62.22 49.62 -41.51
N GLY A 93 61.27 50.29 -42.15
CA GLY A 93 61.51 51.32 -43.16
C GLY A 93 62.15 52.59 -42.59
N ARG A 94 61.87 52.94 -41.33
CA ARG A 94 62.56 54.03 -40.61
C ARG A 94 63.96 53.68 -40.12
N HIS A 95 64.34 52.41 -40.12
CA HIS A 95 65.68 51.96 -39.71
C HIS A 95 66.54 51.45 -40.88
N GLY A 96 65.96 51.27 -42.07
CA GLY A 96 66.65 50.70 -43.23
C GLY A 96 67.17 51.70 -44.27
N LYS A 97 66.85 53.00 -44.16
CA LYS A 97 67.38 54.04 -45.04
C LYS A 97 67.81 55.24 -44.22
N ASP A 98 69.10 55.52 -44.29
CA ASP A 98 69.81 56.69 -43.78
C ASP A 98 70.08 56.71 -42.27
N GLY A 99 71.16 56.04 -41.93
CA GLY A 99 71.90 56.24 -40.68
C GLY A 99 73.30 55.66 -40.85
N PRO A 100 74.26 56.39 -41.45
CA PRO A 100 75.65 55.94 -41.49
C PRO A 100 76.13 55.60 -40.08
N SER A 101 76.96 54.57 -39.99
CA SER A 101 77.82 54.29 -38.85
C SER A 101 78.60 55.55 -38.47
N VAL A 102 78.02 56.38 -37.59
CA VAL A 102 78.74 57.48 -36.94
C VAL A 102 79.49 56.87 -35.77
N ASP A 103 80.76 56.55 -36.02
CA ASP A 103 81.75 56.47 -34.97
C ASP A 103 81.67 57.75 -34.14
N LEU A 104 81.21 57.65 -32.89
CA LEU A 104 81.26 58.74 -31.92
C LEU A 104 82.71 58.97 -31.51
N GLN A 105 83.48 59.57 -32.42
CA GLN A 105 84.63 60.37 -32.05
C GLN A 105 84.13 61.55 -31.22
N ARG A 106 84.74 61.67 -30.04
CA ARG A 106 84.58 62.73 -29.05
C ARG A 106 85.01 64.07 -29.65
N GLY A 107 84.12 64.69 -30.41
CA GLY A 107 84.20 66.09 -30.83
C GLY A 107 83.87 66.99 -29.63
N SER A 108 84.92 67.38 -28.92
CA SER A 108 84.94 68.63 -28.17
C SER A 108 84.71 69.77 -29.16
N ASP A 109 83.93 70.76 -28.73
CA ASP A 109 83.82 72.11 -29.29
C ASP A 109 82.55 72.37 -30.12
N GLY A 110 81.57 72.96 -29.44
CA GLY A 110 80.89 74.14 -29.97
C GLY A 110 79.61 73.95 -30.79
N GLU A 111 78.52 73.48 -30.17
CA GLU A 111 77.18 74.02 -30.47
C GLU A 111 76.37 74.17 -29.16
N PRO A 112 76.51 75.31 -28.47
CA PRO A 112 75.55 75.71 -27.45
C PRO A 112 74.28 76.20 -28.15
N TRP A 113 73.12 76.07 -27.51
CA TRP A 113 71.80 76.58 -27.95
C TRP A 113 70.92 75.64 -28.82
N VAL A 114 70.72 74.38 -28.40
CA VAL A 114 69.33 73.84 -28.44
C VAL A 114 68.51 74.80 -27.59
N ARG A 115 67.63 75.58 -28.23
CA ARG A 115 66.87 76.66 -27.58
C ARG A 115 66.21 76.09 -26.33
N ALA A 116 66.33 76.78 -25.19
CA ALA A 116 65.75 76.33 -23.93
C ALA A 116 64.25 75.96 -24.06
N ASP A 117 63.57 76.60 -25.01
CA ASP A 117 62.19 76.33 -25.43
C ASP A 117 61.96 74.92 -25.97
N GLU A 118 62.88 74.35 -26.74
CA GLU A 118 62.75 72.98 -27.28
C GLU A 118 62.92 71.93 -26.18
N ARG A 119 63.86 72.15 -25.26
CA ARG A 119 64.01 71.27 -24.08
C ARG A 119 62.79 71.34 -23.15
N LYS A 120 62.17 72.51 -23.03
CA LYS A 120 60.93 72.67 -22.28
C LYS A 120 59.78 71.93 -22.97
N LYS A 121 59.62 72.13 -24.28
CA LYS A 121 58.61 71.44 -25.10
C LYS A 121 58.72 69.91 -25.00
N LEU A 122 59.94 69.36 -25.10
CA LEU A 122 60.17 67.92 -24.96
C LEU A 122 59.91 67.37 -23.55
N ARG A 123 60.05 68.20 -22.51
CA ARG A 123 59.69 67.82 -21.13
C ARG A 123 58.19 67.81 -20.93
N ASP A 124 57.50 68.80 -21.46
CA ASP A 124 56.04 68.90 -21.40
C ASP A 124 55.40 67.75 -22.21
N GLU A 125 55.94 67.42 -23.39
CA GLU A 125 55.54 66.24 -24.18
C GLU A 125 55.83 64.92 -23.46
N ASN A 126 57.00 64.77 -22.82
CA ASN A 126 57.28 63.58 -21.99
C ASN A 126 56.37 63.48 -20.77
N ALA A 127 55.96 64.61 -20.18
CA ALA A 127 55.02 64.62 -19.07
C ALA A 127 53.64 64.18 -19.54
N ALA A 128 53.15 64.72 -20.66
CA ALA A 128 51.88 64.32 -21.28
C ALA A 128 51.86 62.83 -21.65
N LEU A 129 52.92 62.33 -22.29
CA LEU A 129 53.03 60.90 -22.63
C LEU A 129 53.08 59.99 -21.40
N ARG A 130 53.65 60.45 -20.28
CA ARG A 130 53.64 59.68 -19.02
C ARG A 130 52.25 59.63 -18.41
N GLU A 131 51.51 60.73 -18.45
CA GLU A 131 50.12 60.80 -17.99
C GLU A 131 49.22 59.90 -18.85
N GLU A 132 49.37 59.93 -20.17
CA GLU A 132 48.66 59.02 -21.09
C GLU A 132 49.01 57.54 -20.83
N LEU A 133 50.30 57.22 -20.58
CA LEU A 133 50.71 55.86 -20.23
C LEU A 133 50.15 55.40 -18.88
N GLU A 134 50.03 56.30 -17.91
CA GLU A 134 49.42 55.99 -16.62
C GLU A 134 47.91 55.78 -16.75
N ALA A 135 47.22 56.63 -17.53
CA ALA A 135 45.81 56.46 -17.85
C ALA A 135 45.53 55.12 -18.55
N LEU A 136 46.33 54.76 -19.57
CA LEU A 136 46.21 53.47 -20.26
C LEU A 136 46.50 52.26 -19.34
N ARG A 137 47.40 52.41 -18.35
CA ARG A 137 47.65 51.37 -17.35
C ARG A 137 46.46 51.19 -16.42
N GLU A 138 45.83 52.26 -15.96
CA GLU A 138 44.61 52.18 -15.15
C GLU A 138 43.44 51.61 -15.95
N GLU A 139 43.28 52.01 -17.21
CA GLU A 139 42.29 51.41 -18.12
C GLU A 139 42.54 49.90 -18.30
N CYS A 140 43.79 49.49 -18.54
CA CYS A 140 44.16 48.08 -18.65
C CYS A 140 43.84 47.29 -17.37
N LYS A 141 44.09 47.87 -16.18
CA LYS A 141 43.69 47.25 -14.90
C LYS A 141 42.17 47.09 -14.81
N THR A 142 41.39 48.10 -15.17
CA THR A 142 39.92 48.01 -15.15
C THR A 142 39.39 46.97 -16.13
N ASN A 143 39.94 46.90 -17.34
CA ASN A 143 39.57 45.89 -18.33
C ASN A 143 39.94 44.47 -17.87
N SER A 144 41.13 44.28 -17.27
CA SER A 144 41.51 42.98 -16.69
C SER A 144 40.57 42.53 -15.57
N ALA A 145 40.11 43.46 -14.73
CA ALA A 145 39.14 43.18 -13.67
C ALA A 145 37.75 42.86 -14.22
N ALA A 146 37.33 43.49 -15.32
CA ALA A 146 36.09 43.18 -16.02
C ALA A 146 36.12 41.79 -16.67
N ILE A 147 37.23 41.42 -17.33
CA ILE A 147 37.43 40.08 -17.90
C ILE A 147 37.36 39.01 -16.80
N ALA A 148 38.06 39.20 -15.68
CA ALA A 148 38.01 38.26 -14.56
C ALA A 148 36.60 38.10 -13.96
N LYS A 149 35.75 39.14 -14.01
CA LYS A 149 34.33 39.03 -13.61
C LYS A 149 33.53 38.21 -14.63
N LEU A 150 33.73 38.45 -15.93
CA LEU A 150 33.05 37.70 -17.00
C LEU A 150 33.41 36.21 -16.96
N GLU A 151 34.67 35.86 -16.71
CA GLU A 151 35.10 34.47 -16.54
C GLU A 151 34.39 33.78 -15.37
N ARG A 152 34.21 34.48 -14.24
CA ARG A 152 33.43 33.97 -13.10
C ARG A 152 31.95 33.77 -13.43
N PHE A 153 31.37 34.63 -14.27
CA PHE A 153 29.99 34.45 -14.73
C PHE A 153 29.86 33.25 -15.68
N SER A 154 30.79 33.10 -16.63
CA SER A 154 30.85 31.94 -17.53
C SER A 154 30.96 30.62 -16.75
N GLY A 155 31.82 30.57 -15.72
CA GLY A 155 31.91 29.39 -14.85
C GLY A 155 30.60 29.04 -14.13
N LYS A 156 29.82 30.05 -13.69
CA LYS A 156 28.49 29.83 -13.09
C LYS A 156 27.49 29.34 -14.12
N GLU A 157 27.51 29.87 -15.34
CA GLU A 157 26.65 29.44 -16.43
C GLU A 157 26.85 27.95 -16.74
N GLU A 158 28.10 27.48 -16.83
CA GLU A 158 28.38 26.06 -17.02
C GLU A 158 27.81 25.18 -15.89
N THR A 159 27.91 25.63 -14.63
CA THR A 159 27.35 24.87 -13.51
C THR A 159 25.83 24.78 -13.59
N ILE A 160 25.15 25.86 -14.02
CA ILE A 160 23.70 25.87 -14.23
C ILE A 160 23.32 24.92 -15.37
N VAL A 161 24.04 24.97 -16.51
CA VAL A 161 23.79 24.08 -17.65
C VAL A 161 23.96 22.61 -17.26
N ARG A 162 24.99 22.27 -16.46
CA ARG A 162 25.18 20.90 -15.96
C ARG A 162 24.04 20.47 -15.02
N ALA A 163 23.56 21.36 -14.16
CA ALA A 163 22.44 21.08 -13.27
C ALA A 163 21.12 20.87 -14.06
N ILE A 164 20.88 21.67 -15.10
CA ILE A 164 19.71 21.50 -15.99
C ILE A 164 19.76 20.14 -16.69
N ARG A 165 20.91 19.75 -17.26
CA ARG A 165 21.06 18.43 -17.90
C ARG A 165 20.83 17.28 -16.93
N ARG A 166 21.33 17.39 -15.69
CA ARG A 166 21.07 16.37 -14.67
C ARG A 166 19.57 16.23 -14.39
N ARG A 167 18.86 17.34 -14.21
CA ARG A 167 17.40 17.33 -14.01
C ARG A 167 16.65 16.77 -15.22
N GLN A 168 17.11 17.02 -16.44
CA GLN A 168 16.50 16.43 -17.64
C GLN A 168 16.60 14.90 -17.62
N LEU A 169 17.78 14.35 -17.31
CA LEU A 169 17.97 12.90 -17.19
C LEU A 169 17.15 12.29 -16.05
N GLU A 170 17.06 12.99 -14.91
CA GLU A 170 16.19 12.58 -13.79
C GLU A 170 14.72 12.57 -14.20
N ASN A 171 14.26 13.60 -14.92
CA ASN A 171 12.89 13.67 -15.43
C ASN A 171 12.59 12.55 -16.44
N GLU A 172 13.51 12.26 -17.36
CA GLU A 172 13.37 11.14 -18.30
C GLU A 172 13.29 9.79 -17.58
N SER A 173 14.10 9.59 -16.54
CA SER A 173 14.04 8.40 -15.69
C SER A 173 12.71 8.30 -14.94
N ASN A 174 12.21 9.41 -14.41
CA ASN A 174 10.93 9.46 -13.71
C ASN A 174 9.77 9.17 -14.66
N THR A 175 9.78 9.69 -15.89
CA THR A 175 8.76 9.38 -16.91
C THR A 175 8.70 7.89 -17.20
N LYS A 176 9.86 7.23 -17.40
CA LYS A 176 9.90 5.77 -17.60
C LYS A 176 9.38 4.98 -16.40
N ALA A 177 9.63 5.44 -15.18
CA ALA A 177 9.09 4.83 -13.97
C ALA A 177 7.57 4.99 -13.88
N VAL A 178 7.03 6.16 -14.26
CA VAL A 178 5.58 6.41 -14.34
C VAL A 178 4.94 5.49 -15.38
N ASP A 179 5.51 5.37 -16.58
CA ASP A 179 5.00 4.47 -17.63
C ASP A 179 4.97 3.00 -17.16
N GLY A 180 5.99 2.57 -16.40
CA GLY A 180 6.04 1.23 -15.78
C GLY A 180 4.91 1.02 -14.77
N LEU A 181 4.70 1.98 -13.87
CA LEU A 181 3.62 1.95 -12.89
C LEU A 181 2.23 1.98 -13.55
N GLU A 182 2.06 2.73 -14.64
CA GLU A 182 0.80 2.72 -15.41
C GLU A 182 0.51 1.34 -16.01
N GLY A 183 1.55 0.65 -16.51
CA GLY A 183 1.47 -0.73 -16.97
C GLY A 183 1.02 -1.70 -15.86
N GLU A 184 1.61 -1.60 -14.68
CA GLU A 184 1.24 -2.41 -13.51
C GLU A 184 -0.20 -2.13 -13.05
N VAL A 185 -0.61 -0.87 -12.99
CA VAL A 185 -1.99 -0.47 -12.63
C VAL A 185 -2.99 -1.03 -13.65
N LYS A 186 -2.64 -1.02 -14.94
CA LYS A 186 -3.50 -1.62 -15.98
C LYS A 186 -3.63 -3.13 -15.78
N ALA A 187 -2.52 -3.84 -15.57
CA ALA A 187 -2.54 -5.28 -15.30
C ALA A 187 -3.35 -5.63 -14.05
N ALA A 188 -3.22 -4.84 -12.98
CA ALA A 188 -3.99 -5.03 -11.75
C ALA A 188 -5.51 -4.82 -11.98
N LYS A 189 -5.90 -3.83 -12.80
CA LYS A 189 -7.31 -3.61 -13.16
C LYS A 189 -7.89 -4.77 -13.97
N GLU A 190 -7.11 -5.34 -14.90
CA GLU A 190 -7.51 -6.52 -15.67
C GLU A 190 -7.70 -7.74 -14.75
N ALA A 191 -6.76 -8.00 -13.85
CA ALA A 191 -6.86 -9.07 -12.86
C ALA A 191 -8.08 -8.93 -11.92
N LEU A 192 -8.39 -7.70 -11.48
CA LEU A 192 -9.58 -7.43 -10.68
C LEU A 192 -10.88 -7.70 -11.48
N ALA A 193 -10.91 -7.32 -12.77
CA ALA A 193 -12.06 -7.59 -13.63
C ALA A 193 -12.30 -9.10 -13.83
N GLU A 194 -11.24 -9.89 -13.99
CA GLU A 194 -11.32 -11.36 -14.06
C GLU A 194 -11.84 -11.97 -12.76
N LEU A 195 -11.38 -11.47 -11.60
CA LEU A 195 -11.85 -11.93 -10.30
C LEU A 195 -13.34 -11.62 -10.08
N ASP A 196 -13.80 -10.44 -10.49
CA ASP A 196 -15.21 -10.04 -10.44
C ASP A 196 -16.10 -10.91 -11.35
N GLU A 197 -15.59 -11.30 -12.52
CA GLU A 197 -16.30 -12.24 -13.40
C GLU A 197 -16.34 -13.64 -12.80
N PHE A 198 -15.23 -14.13 -12.24
CA PHE A 198 -15.16 -15.41 -11.53
C PHE A 198 -16.16 -15.46 -10.36
N SER A 199 -16.21 -14.41 -9.55
CA SER A 199 -17.15 -14.29 -8.43
C SER A 199 -18.61 -14.31 -8.89
N ARG A 200 -18.93 -13.55 -9.94
CA ARG A 200 -20.28 -13.56 -10.55
C ARG A 200 -20.67 -14.94 -11.09
N ASN A 201 -19.74 -15.66 -11.71
CA ASN A 201 -19.98 -17.01 -12.19
C ASN A 201 -20.16 -18.02 -11.05
N GLY A 202 -19.40 -17.89 -9.96
CA GLY A 202 -19.59 -18.67 -8.74
C GLY A 202 -20.98 -18.47 -8.13
N MET A 203 -21.44 -17.22 -8.02
CA MET A 203 -22.76 -16.90 -7.48
C MET A 203 -23.88 -17.50 -8.34
N ARG A 204 -23.78 -17.38 -9.67
CA ARG A 204 -24.76 -17.99 -10.60
C ARG A 204 -24.85 -19.51 -10.45
N ARG A 205 -23.72 -20.19 -10.25
CA ARG A 205 -23.69 -21.64 -9.99
C ARG A 205 -24.41 -21.97 -8.68
N HIS A 206 -24.09 -21.28 -7.60
CA HIS A 206 -24.78 -21.49 -6.33
C HIS A 206 -26.28 -21.19 -6.40
N ASP A 207 -26.70 -20.15 -7.12
CA ASP A 207 -28.12 -19.87 -7.34
C ASP A 207 -28.80 -21.01 -8.11
N SER A 208 -28.14 -21.54 -9.14
CA SER A 208 -28.66 -22.69 -9.90
C SER A 208 -28.75 -23.97 -9.05
N GLU A 209 -27.74 -24.25 -8.21
CA GLU A 209 -27.73 -25.36 -7.27
C GLU A 209 -28.84 -25.21 -6.23
N ASN A 210 -29.02 -24.01 -5.67
CA ASN A 210 -30.09 -23.71 -4.71
C ASN A 210 -31.48 -23.90 -5.34
N VAL A 211 -31.65 -23.53 -6.61
CA VAL A 211 -32.90 -23.80 -7.34
C VAL A 211 -33.12 -25.30 -7.51
N ALA A 212 -32.09 -26.07 -7.84
CA ALA A 212 -32.15 -27.53 -7.96
C ALA A 212 -32.52 -28.19 -6.62
N ILE A 213 -31.84 -27.83 -5.52
CA ILE A 213 -32.11 -28.35 -4.18
C ILE A 213 -33.54 -28.05 -3.74
N ARG A 214 -34.05 -26.83 -4.01
CA ARG A 214 -35.45 -26.48 -3.70
C ARG A 214 -36.44 -27.31 -4.52
N LYS A 215 -36.09 -27.68 -5.75
CA LYS A 215 -36.92 -28.53 -6.61
C LYS A 215 -36.95 -29.96 -6.06
N GLU A 216 -35.78 -30.54 -5.78
CA GLU A 216 -35.67 -31.87 -5.16
C GLU A 216 -36.39 -31.93 -3.80
N GLY A 217 -36.27 -30.89 -2.98
CA GLY A 217 -36.98 -30.79 -1.70
C GLY A 217 -38.51 -30.79 -1.84
N ARG A 218 -39.05 -30.25 -2.94
CA ARG A 218 -40.49 -30.35 -3.24
C ARG A 218 -40.87 -31.77 -3.67
N GLU A 219 -40.10 -32.37 -4.57
CA GLU A 219 -40.32 -33.74 -5.04
C GLU A 219 -40.28 -34.75 -3.89
N VAL A 220 -39.30 -34.64 -2.98
CA VAL A 220 -39.22 -35.47 -1.77
C VAL A 220 -40.43 -35.24 -0.85
N LYS A 221 -40.87 -33.99 -0.68
CA LYS A 221 -42.04 -33.67 0.15
C LYS A 221 -43.32 -34.30 -0.41
N ASP A 222 -43.49 -34.28 -1.74
CA ASP A 222 -44.63 -34.89 -2.41
C ASP A 222 -44.58 -36.42 -2.31
N ALA A 223 -43.42 -37.04 -2.52
CA ALA A 223 -43.22 -38.48 -2.33
C ALA A 223 -43.50 -38.94 -0.88
N VAL A 224 -43.07 -38.16 0.13
CA VAL A 224 -43.37 -38.45 1.54
C VAL A 224 -44.87 -38.34 1.83
N LYS A 225 -45.56 -37.37 1.21
CA LYS A 225 -47.01 -37.23 1.34
C LYS A 225 -47.72 -38.45 0.76
N GLU A 226 -47.33 -38.90 -0.43
CA GLU A 226 -47.88 -40.10 -1.07
C GLU A 226 -47.65 -41.35 -0.20
N LEU A 227 -46.44 -41.56 0.31
CA LEU A 227 -46.14 -42.69 1.21
C LEU A 227 -46.99 -42.66 2.50
N ARG A 228 -47.28 -41.47 3.04
CA ARG A 228 -48.18 -41.34 4.20
C ARG A 228 -49.61 -41.71 3.85
N GLU A 229 -50.09 -41.33 2.68
CA GLU A 229 -51.42 -41.70 2.19
C GLU A 229 -51.53 -43.22 1.94
N GLN A 230 -50.51 -43.83 1.33
CA GLN A 230 -50.41 -45.28 1.16
C GLN A 230 -50.36 -46.02 2.50
N SER A 231 -49.57 -45.54 3.46
CA SER A 231 -49.49 -46.12 4.81
C SER A 231 -50.84 -46.05 5.54
N LYS A 232 -51.55 -44.92 5.40
CA LYS A 232 -52.90 -44.75 5.93
C LYS A 232 -53.89 -45.75 5.30
N ALA A 233 -53.88 -45.87 3.97
CA ALA A 233 -54.73 -46.82 3.25
C ALA A 233 -54.46 -48.28 3.67
N ASN A 234 -53.17 -48.65 3.82
CA ASN A 234 -52.76 -49.97 4.28
C ASN A 234 -53.24 -50.25 5.71
N ARG A 235 -53.13 -49.27 6.62
CA ARG A 235 -53.64 -49.39 7.99
C ARG A 235 -55.15 -49.60 8.02
N GLU A 236 -55.90 -48.81 7.24
CA GLU A 236 -57.34 -48.98 7.12
C GLU A 236 -57.73 -50.34 6.51
N GLY A 237 -56.95 -50.85 5.54
CA GLY A 237 -57.11 -52.18 4.98
C GLY A 237 -56.90 -53.28 6.02
N LEU A 238 -55.83 -53.20 6.81
CA LEU A 238 -55.53 -54.13 7.89
C LEU A 238 -56.62 -54.12 8.98
N ASP A 239 -57.17 -52.94 9.31
CA ASP A 239 -58.27 -52.80 10.27
C ASP A 239 -59.58 -53.42 9.75
N ARG A 240 -59.84 -53.40 8.43
CA ARG A 240 -60.98 -54.10 7.83
C ARG A 240 -60.82 -55.61 7.92
N VAL A 241 -59.65 -56.13 7.53
CA VAL A 241 -59.31 -57.56 7.62
C VAL A 241 -59.36 -58.05 9.08
N SER A 242 -58.81 -57.28 10.01
CA SER A 242 -58.89 -57.60 11.44
C SER A 242 -60.32 -57.62 11.99
N ARG A 243 -61.23 -56.83 11.40
CA ARG A 243 -62.66 -56.83 11.75
C ARG A 243 -63.41 -58.00 11.13
N THR A 244 -63.02 -58.51 9.96
CA THR A 244 -63.61 -59.73 9.38
C THR A 244 -63.15 -60.95 10.16
N PHE A 245 -61.85 -61.10 10.42
CA PHE A 245 -61.33 -62.21 11.24
C PHE A 245 -61.95 -62.25 12.65
N ARG A 246 -62.11 -61.11 13.32
CA ARG A 246 -62.78 -61.06 14.63
C ARG A 246 -64.24 -61.54 14.55
N ARG A 247 -64.95 -61.22 13.46
CA ARG A 247 -66.33 -61.70 13.25
C ARG A 247 -66.35 -63.22 13.04
N GLU A 248 -65.50 -63.74 12.17
CA GLU A 248 -65.37 -65.19 11.91
C GLU A 248 -64.99 -65.97 13.17
N ILE A 249 -64.02 -65.48 13.96
CA ILE A 249 -63.65 -66.11 15.25
C ILE A 249 -64.85 -66.15 16.21
N ASN A 250 -65.62 -65.06 16.29
CA ASN A 250 -66.79 -65.02 17.16
C ASN A 250 -67.90 -65.96 16.67
N GLU A 251 -68.07 -66.10 15.36
CA GLU A 251 -69.01 -67.03 14.74
C GLU A 251 -68.62 -68.48 15.03
N LEU A 252 -67.37 -68.85 14.75
CA LEU A 252 -66.81 -70.17 15.10
C LEU A 252 -66.95 -70.46 16.60
N LYS A 253 -66.68 -69.48 17.48
CA LYS A 253 -66.89 -69.63 18.93
C LYS A 253 -68.35 -69.93 19.28
N ARG A 254 -69.32 -69.28 18.62
CA ARG A 254 -70.75 -69.58 18.82
C ARG A 254 -71.07 -71.00 18.36
N GLU A 255 -70.61 -71.40 17.17
CA GLU A 255 -70.82 -72.74 16.64
C GLU A 255 -70.25 -73.83 17.57
N VAL A 256 -68.99 -73.68 17.99
CA VAL A 256 -68.35 -74.59 18.96
C VAL A 256 -69.13 -74.63 20.27
N GLY A 257 -69.58 -73.47 20.77
CA GLY A 257 -70.43 -73.40 21.96
C GLY A 257 -71.75 -74.16 21.81
N THR A 258 -72.42 -74.05 20.66
CA THR A 258 -73.64 -74.82 20.39
C THR A 258 -73.39 -76.31 20.27
N MET A 259 -72.25 -76.71 19.72
CA MET A 259 -71.84 -78.12 19.62
C MET A 259 -71.55 -78.71 21.01
N ARG A 260 -70.90 -77.94 21.89
CA ARG A 260 -70.60 -78.35 23.27
C ARG A 260 -71.86 -78.52 24.12
N ASN A 261 -72.82 -77.61 24.00
CA ASN A 261 -74.10 -77.75 24.70
C ASN A 261 -74.87 -79.00 24.24
N LYS A 262 -74.84 -79.30 22.93
CA LYS A 262 -75.44 -80.53 22.38
C LYS A 262 -74.73 -81.79 22.84
N SER A 263 -73.42 -81.75 23.10
CA SER A 263 -72.68 -82.90 23.64
C SER A 263 -72.91 -83.10 25.13
N ASP A 264 -73.08 -82.01 25.89
CA ASP A 264 -73.32 -82.06 27.35
C ASP A 264 -74.76 -82.52 27.68
N GLU A 265 -75.74 -82.33 26.79
CA GLU A 265 -77.08 -82.92 26.92
C GLU A 265 -77.12 -84.47 26.82
N GLY A 266 -75.99 -85.12 26.47
CA GLY A 266 -75.86 -86.57 26.37
C GLY A 266 -75.07 -87.26 27.49
N VAL A 267 -74.48 -86.53 28.44
CA VAL A 267 -73.61 -87.11 29.48
C VAL A 267 -74.03 -86.60 30.86
N VAL A 268 -74.99 -87.28 31.46
CA VAL A 268 -75.13 -87.32 32.92
C VAL A 268 -73.92 -88.08 33.45
N ASN A 269 -72.97 -87.40 34.10
CA ASN A 269 -72.22 -88.03 35.17
C ASN A 269 -71.52 -87.06 36.11
N ASP A 270 -71.52 -87.50 37.36
CA ASP A 270 -71.14 -86.86 38.61
C ASP A 270 -69.65 -86.44 38.73
N CYS A 271 -69.45 -85.53 39.69
CA CYS A 271 -68.24 -85.33 40.51
C CYS A 271 -66.95 -84.85 39.82
N PHE A 272 -66.52 -83.62 40.11
CA PHE A 272 -65.43 -83.36 41.07
C PHE A 272 -65.13 -81.85 41.20
N ASP A 273 -65.03 -81.40 42.46
CA ASP A 273 -64.46 -80.13 42.88
C ASP A 273 -62.94 -80.08 42.62
N ALA A 274 -62.41 -78.93 42.21
CA ALA A 274 -61.11 -78.42 42.65
C ALA A 274 -60.82 -77.02 42.10
N GLU A 275 -60.82 -76.06 43.02
CA GLU A 275 -60.27 -74.71 42.88
C GLU A 275 -58.78 -74.74 42.50
N SER A 276 -58.35 -73.92 41.55
CA SER A 276 -56.98 -73.39 41.56
C SER A 276 -56.91 -72.03 40.88
N THR A 277 -56.98 -70.97 41.69
CA THR A 277 -56.83 -69.57 41.32
C THR A 277 -55.34 -69.25 41.12
N ILE A 278 -54.88 -69.04 39.88
CA ILE A 278 -53.52 -68.54 39.61
C ILE A 278 -53.61 -67.04 39.28
N ARG A 279 -53.28 -66.20 40.29
CA ARG A 279 -53.09 -64.75 40.15
C ARG A 279 -51.75 -64.47 39.45
N VAL A 280 -51.80 -63.85 38.27
CA VAL A 280 -50.62 -63.28 37.59
C VAL A 280 -50.53 -61.80 37.91
N ALA A 281 -49.43 -61.40 38.55
CA ALA A 281 -49.14 -60.03 39.00
C ALA A 281 -48.65 -59.10 37.86
N PRO A 282 -48.87 -57.77 37.94
CA PRO A 282 -48.34 -56.81 36.98
C PRO A 282 -46.92 -56.31 37.35
N PRO A 283 -46.05 -55.95 36.40
CA PRO A 283 -44.69 -55.51 36.69
C PRO A 283 -44.61 -54.05 37.15
N ALA A 284 -43.72 -53.82 38.12
CA ALA A 284 -43.50 -52.57 38.84
C ALA A 284 -42.92 -51.44 37.95
N ARG A 285 -43.53 -50.26 38.07
CA ARG A 285 -43.11 -48.98 37.50
C ARG A 285 -41.97 -48.41 38.36
N ARG A 286 -40.73 -48.44 37.85
CA ARG A 286 -39.57 -47.76 38.45
C ARG A 286 -39.68 -46.25 38.25
N GLN A 287 -39.83 -45.50 39.34
CA GLN A 287 -39.55 -44.06 39.40
C GLN A 287 -38.16 -43.88 40.00
N SER A 288 -37.25 -43.29 39.24
CA SER A 288 -35.91 -42.90 39.70
C SER A 288 -35.92 -41.42 40.04
N THR A 289 -35.96 -41.09 41.32
CA THR A 289 -35.72 -39.73 41.83
C THR A 289 -34.25 -39.60 42.24
N SER A 290 -33.46 -38.93 41.41
CA SER A 290 -32.09 -38.53 41.75
C SER A 290 -32.13 -37.10 42.29
N THR A 291 -31.98 -36.97 43.61
CA THR A 291 -31.75 -35.68 44.29
C THR A 291 -30.26 -35.52 44.50
N ARG A 292 -29.64 -34.56 43.81
CA ARG A 292 -28.25 -34.17 44.00
C ARG A 292 -28.19 -32.72 44.48
N THR A 293 -27.70 -32.56 45.70
CA THR A 293 -27.38 -31.28 46.35
C THR A 293 -26.17 -30.61 45.69
N PRO A 294 -26.14 -29.27 45.57
CA PRO A 294 -24.95 -28.55 45.13
C PRO A 294 -24.13 -28.04 46.31
N THR A 295 -22.86 -28.44 46.36
CA THR A 295 -21.81 -27.82 47.16
C THR A 295 -21.23 -26.61 46.41
N LYS A 296 -21.09 -25.51 47.15
CA LYS A 296 -20.55 -24.20 46.75
C LYS A 296 -19.03 -24.27 46.46
N PRO A 297 -18.51 -23.62 45.40
CA PRO A 297 -17.09 -23.32 45.30
C PRO A 297 -16.77 -21.84 45.58
N ALA A 298 -15.50 -21.61 45.89
CA ALA A 298 -14.90 -20.42 46.48
C ALA A 298 -14.69 -19.27 45.49
N ASP A 299 -14.51 -18.07 46.07
CA ASP A 299 -14.21 -16.80 45.41
C ASP A 299 -12.86 -16.84 44.67
N ASN A 300 -12.88 -17.24 43.41
CA ASN A 300 -11.91 -16.77 42.42
C ASN A 300 -12.59 -15.69 41.59
N ILE A 301 -11.82 -14.73 41.09
CA ILE A 301 -12.25 -13.69 40.15
C ILE A 301 -12.52 -14.37 38.79
N GLU A 302 -13.49 -15.27 38.75
CA GLU A 302 -14.21 -15.66 37.55
C GLU A 302 -15.26 -14.56 37.39
N VAL A 303 -15.13 -13.75 36.34
CA VAL A 303 -16.26 -12.98 35.83
C VAL A 303 -17.35 -14.03 35.59
N SER A 304 -18.35 -14.08 36.47
CA SER A 304 -19.31 -15.18 36.47
C SER A 304 -19.91 -15.30 35.08
N ASP A 305 -19.98 -16.52 34.55
CA ASP A 305 -20.57 -16.77 33.23
C ASP A 305 -21.97 -16.15 33.11
N ALA A 306 -22.69 -15.99 34.23
CA ALA A 306 -23.97 -15.29 34.32
C ALA A 306 -23.89 -13.76 34.06
N ALA A 307 -22.91 -13.04 34.63
CA ALA A 307 -22.74 -11.61 34.39
C ALA A 307 -22.21 -11.31 32.98
N PHE A 308 -21.51 -12.27 32.38
CA PHE A 308 -21.11 -12.25 30.99
C PHE A 308 -22.31 -12.45 30.04
N LEU A 309 -23.21 -13.39 30.35
CA LEU A 309 -24.41 -13.70 29.54
C LEU A 309 -25.43 -12.56 29.50
N ASP A 310 -25.62 -11.83 30.60
CA ASP A 310 -26.55 -10.70 30.66
C ASP A 310 -26.07 -9.49 29.84
N ARG A 311 -24.76 -9.42 29.53
CA ARG A 311 -24.15 -8.32 28.78
C ARG A 311 -24.16 -8.51 27.26
N VAL A 312 -24.61 -9.64 26.73
CA VAL A 312 -24.45 -9.90 25.29
C VAL A 312 -25.76 -9.70 24.53
N SER A 313 -25.89 -8.54 23.88
CA SER A 313 -26.73 -8.41 22.68
C SER A 313 -26.10 -9.18 21.52
N TYR A 314 -26.10 -10.53 21.63
CA TYR A 314 -25.27 -11.53 20.92
C TYR A 314 -25.35 -11.52 19.38
N ASN A 315 -26.18 -10.68 18.77
CA ASN A 315 -26.43 -10.65 17.32
C ASN A 315 -25.93 -9.39 16.60
N ALA A 316 -25.36 -8.40 17.28
CA ALA A 316 -25.06 -7.11 16.62
C ALA A 316 -23.95 -7.20 15.55
N ALA A 317 -22.93 -8.06 15.74
CA ALA A 317 -21.82 -8.23 14.78
C ALA A 317 -21.64 -9.66 14.25
N ALA A 318 -22.63 -10.54 14.42
CA ALA A 318 -22.53 -11.96 14.08
C ALA A 318 -22.42 -12.29 12.57
N SER A 319 -22.35 -11.29 11.68
CA SER A 319 -22.26 -11.49 10.23
C SER A 319 -21.48 -10.39 9.50
N MET A 320 -20.54 -9.72 10.18
CA MET A 320 -19.81 -8.59 9.59
C MET A 320 -18.65 -9.01 8.69
N THR A 321 -18.05 -10.16 8.99
CA THR A 321 -16.96 -10.79 8.23
C THR A 321 -17.24 -12.28 8.02
N ASN A 322 -16.52 -12.91 7.08
CA ASN A 322 -16.58 -14.37 6.89
C ASN A 322 -15.80 -15.13 7.98
N ASP A 323 -14.85 -14.47 8.63
CA ASP A 323 -14.07 -15.05 9.73
C ASP A 323 -14.81 -14.97 11.06
N ALA A 324 -15.00 -16.13 11.71
CA ALA A 324 -15.67 -16.25 13.01
C ALA A 324 -14.89 -15.54 14.13
N ARG A 325 -13.56 -15.57 14.06
CA ARG A 325 -12.66 -15.00 15.07
C ARG A 325 -12.65 -13.48 15.03
N THR A 326 -12.50 -12.90 13.83
CA THR A 326 -12.65 -11.45 13.62
C THR A 326 -14.00 -10.94 14.11
N ASN A 327 -15.10 -11.61 13.79
CA ASN A 327 -16.43 -11.23 14.26
C ASN A 327 -16.58 -11.32 15.80
N ALA A 328 -15.93 -12.30 16.45
CA ALA A 328 -15.89 -12.38 17.91
C ALA A 328 -15.14 -11.17 18.50
N PHE A 329 -14.05 -10.76 17.84
CA PHE A 329 -13.30 -9.57 18.23
C PHE A 329 -14.11 -8.27 18.04
N ILE A 330 -14.84 -8.13 16.93
CA ILE A 330 -15.75 -6.99 16.70
C ILE A 330 -16.78 -6.87 17.83
N ASN A 331 -17.43 -7.99 18.19
CA ASN A 331 -18.40 -8.00 19.29
C ASN A 331 -17.76 -7.57 20.61
N TYR A 332 -16.57 -8.08 20.93
CA TYR A 332 -15.82 -7.69 22.13
C TYR A 332 -15.53 -6.18 22.14
N LEU A 333 -15.01 -5.62 21.04
CA LEU A 333 -14.68 -4.20 20.95
C LEU A 333 -15.92 -3.30 21.11
N MET A 334 -17.03 -3.68 20.48
CA MET A 334 -18.28 -2.95 20.61
C MET A 334 -18.80 -2.97 22.04
N GLN A 335 -18.76 -4.14 22.70
CA GLN A 335 -19.21 -4.30 24.08
C GLN A 335 -18.33 -3.48 25.04
N GLU A 336 -17.01 -3.55 24.91
CA GLU A 336 -16.07 -2.75 25.72
C GLU A 336 -16.29 -1.25 25.51
N PHE A 337 -16.55 -0.83 24.27
CA PHE A 337 -16.84 0.57 23.96
C PHE A 337 -18.17 1.04 24.56
N GLU A 338 -19.24 0.26 24.46
CA GLU A 338 -20.55 0.61 25.04
C GLU A 338 -20.48 0.66 26.57
N VAL A 339 -19.74 -0.27 27.20
CA VAL A 339 -19.56 -0.34 28.65
C VAL A 339 -18.75 0.85 29.18
N LYS A 340 -17.66 1.22 28.49
CA LYS A 340 -16.76 2.30 28.96
C LYS A 340 -17.18 3.69 28.50
N GLY A 341 -17.61 3.81 27.24
CA GLY A 341 -17.95 5.09 26.60
C GLY A 341 -19.40 5.53 26.78
N GLY A 342 -20.30 4.63 27.21
CA GLY A 342 -21.72 4.93 27.42
C GLY A 342 -22.53 5.22 26.15
N ALA A 343 -21.91 5.24 24.97
CA ALA A 343 -22.55 5.45 23.68
C ALA A 343 -22.98 4.12 23.06
N ARG A 344 -24.28 3.94 22.79
CA ARG A 344 -24.81 2.76 22.09
C ARG A 344 -24.43 2.78 20.61
N VAL A 345 -23.60 1.83 20.18
CA VAL A 345 -23.10 1.66 18.81
C VAL A 345 -23.70 0.43 18.11
N SER A 346 -24.28 -0.49 18.88
CA SER A 346 -24.92 -1.74 18.43
C SER A 346 -26.06 -1.57 17.42
N HIS A 347 -26.66 -0.39 17.32
CA HIS A 347 -27.70 -0.08 16.33
C HIS A 347 -27.22 0.77 15.15
N ASN A 348 -25.98 1.28 15.18
CA ASN A 348 -25.47 2.18 14.16
C ASN A 348 -24.60 1.42 13.13
N HIS A 349 -25.05 1.36 11.87
CA HIS A 349 -24.33 0.64 10.82
C HIS A 349 -22.94 1.24 10.53
N HIS A 350 -22.79 2.56 10.54
CA HIS A 350 -21.49 3.20 10.31
C HIS A 350 -20.51 2.93 11.45
N ALA A 351 -20.99 2.95 12.70
CA ALA A 351 -20.16 2.57 13.85
C ALA A 351 -19.67 1.13 13.68
N LYS A 352 -20.59 0.19 13.39
CA LYS A 352 -20.27 -1.21 13.13
C LYS A 352 -19.21 -1.38 12.03
N ALA A 353 -19.36 -0.70 10.89
CA ALA A 353 -18.39 -0.76 9.81
C ALA A 353 -16.99 -0.31 10.29
N ARG A 354 -16.90 0.76 11.08
CA ARG A 354 -15.65 1.22 11.66
C ARG A 354 -15.03 0.22 12.64
N PHE A 355 -15.84 -0.43 13.49
CA PHE A 355 -15.37 -1.52 14.36
C PHE A 355 -14.87 -2.72 13.56
N ARG A 356 -15.55 -3.08 12.47
CA ARG A 356 -15.11 -4.15 11.56
C ARG A 356 -13.75 -3.85 10.95
N ASP A 357 -13.59 -2.67 10.36
CA ASP A 357 -12.36 -2.31 9.66
C ASP A 357 -11.18 -2.22 10.67
N TYR A 358 -11.44 -1.70 11.88
CA TYR A 358 -10.45 -1.69 12.96
C TYR A 358 -10.09 -3.10 13.44
N ALA A 359 -11.08 -3.99 13.60
CA ALA A 359 -10.85 -5.37 14.00
C ALA A 359 -10.02 -6.13 12.95
N MET A 360 -10.32 -5.99 11.66
CA MET A 360 -9.56 -6.63 10.59
C MET A 360 -8.08 -6.21 10.57
N LEU A 361 -7.79 -4.97 10.94
CA LEU A 361 -6.41 -4.46 11.01
C LEU A 361 -5.62 -5.02 12.21
N HIS A 362 -6.30 -5.34 13.31
CA HIS A 362 -5.66 -5.63 14.59
C HIS A 362 -5.85 -7.06 15.10
N GLU A 363 -6.77 -7.84 14.54
CA GLU A 363 -7.00 -9.24 14.91
C GLU A 363 -5.72 -10.07 14.75
N SER A 364 -4.95 -9.85 13.68
CA SER A 364 -3.70 -10.58 13.42
C SER A 364 -2.63 -10.38 14.49
N SER A 365 -2.72 -9.31 15.30
CA SER A 365 -1.83 -9.10 16.44
C SER A 365 -2.17 -9.99 17.63
N LEU A 366 -3.39 -10.52 17.71
CA LEU A 366 -3.85 -11.45 18.73
C LEU A 366 -3.60 -12.88 18.26
N VAL A 367 -2.36 -13.36 18.44
CA VAL A 367 -1.94 -14.71 18.02
C VAL A 367 -2.79 -15.78 18.71
N ALA A 368 -3.31 -16.75 17.95
CA ALA A 368 -4.13 -17.84 18.48
C ALA A 368 -3.41 -18.63 19.60
N GLY A 369 -4.11 -18.89 20.69
CA GLY A 369 -3.58 -19.55 21.89
C GLY A 369 -2.57 -18.73 22.70
N ASP A 370 -2.20 -17.51 22.27
CA ASP A 370 -1.29 -16.67 23.04
C ASP A 370 -1.97 -16.10 24.28
N LYS A 371 -1.26 -16.16 25.40
CA LYS A 371 -1.71 -15.68 26.71
C LYS A 371 -1.30 -14.23 26.96
N HIS A 372 -0.40 -13.67 26.16
CA HIS A 372 0.05 -12.29 26.30
C HIS A 372 -1.10 -11.31 26.06
N ILE A 373 -1.33 -10.42 27.02
CA ILE A 373 -2.40 -9.42 26.95
C ILE A 373 -1.90 -8.23 26.12
N ILE A 374 -2.58 -7.98 25.00
CA ILE A 374 -2.34 -6.81 24.17
C ILE A 374 -3.38 -5.76 24.54
N GLY A 375 -2.92 -4.57 24.94
CA GLY A 375 -3.76 -3.41 25.20
C GLY A 375 -3.56 -2.33 24.14
N ARG A 376 -4.65 -1.71 23.67
CA ARG A 376 -4.59 -0.55 22.78
C ARG A 376 -5.61 0.51 23.16
N THR A 377 -5.29 1.75 22.83
CA THR A 377 -6.16 2.92 22.97
C THR A 377 -6.19 3.69 21.67
N GLU A 378 -7.36 3.78 21.05
CA GLU A 378 -7.59 4.57 19.85
C GLU A 378 -8.37 5.84 20.22
N ARG A 379 -7.74 7.00 20.03
CA ARG A 379 -8.33 8.29 20.43
C ARG A 379 -9.39 8.76 19.45
N ASN A 380 -10.46 9.37 19.97
CA ASN A 380 -11.58 9.88 19.17
C ASN A 380 -12.12 8.84 18.17
N PHE A 381 -12.24 7.59 18.63
CA PHE A 381 -12.65 6.46 17.79
C PHE A 381 -14.06 6.65 17.26
N TRP A 382 -15.04 6.98 18.11
CA TRP A 382 -16.42 7.19 17.66
C TRP A 382 -17.11 8.25 18.49
N ALA A 383 -17.76 9.22 17.83
CA ALA A 383 -18.50 10.31 18.47
C ALA A 383 -17.69 11.05 19.57
N GLY A 384 -16.38 11.24 19.35
CA GLY A 384 -15.49 11.90 20.31
C GLY A 384 -15.12 11.05 21.54
N CYS A 385 -15.48 9.77 21.56
CA CYS A 385 -15.10 8.84 22.62
C CYS A 385 -13.92 7.97 22.17
N ASP A 386 -13.03 7.65 23.11
CA ASP A 386 -11.87 6.79 22.90
C ASP A 386 -12.27 5.31 22.99
N LEU A 387 -11.63 4.46 22.17
CA LEU A 387 -11.75 3.01 22.25
C LEU A 387 -10.53 2.45 23.00
N THR A 388 -10.75 1.96 24.22
CA THR A 388 -9.69 1.33 25.04
C THR A 388 -10.02 -0.13 25.32
N TRP A 389 -9.17 -1.05 24.88
CA TRP A 389 -9.37 -2.48 25.05
C TRP A 389 -8.07 -3.19 25.43
N ALA A 390 -8.20 -4.31 26.13
CA ALA A 390 -7.10 -5.22 26.44
C ALA A 390 -7.57 -6.66 26.29
N LEU A 391 -6.91 -7.46 25.46
CA LEU A 391 -7.32 -8.83 25.17
C LEU A 391 -6.10 -9.68 24.84
N ASN A 392 -6.14 -10.97 25.15
CA ASN A 392 -5.17 -11.95 24.67
C ASN A 392 -5.82 -12.92 23.68
N GLY A 393 -5.00 -13.63 22.90
CA GLY A 393 -5.46 -14.57 21.89
C GLY A 393 -6.29 -15.72 22.44
N ASP A 394 -5.85 -16.34 23.55
CA ASP A 394 -6.58 -17.43 24.22
C ASP A 394 -8.01 -17.02 24.65
N THR A 395 -8.18 -15.79 25.14
CA THR A 395 -9.50 -15.29 25.50
C THR A 395 -10.35 -15.08 24.25
N LEU A 396 -9.79 -14.50 23.18
CA LEU A 396 -10.51 -14.33 21.92
C LEU A 396 -10.95 -15.67 21.31
N ASP A 397 -10.12 -16.70 21.42
CA ASP A 397 -10.45 -18.05 20.94
C ASP A 397 -11.61 -18.64 21.74
N LYS A 398 -11.65 -18.43 23.06
CA LYS A 398 -12.79 -18.81 23.91
C LYS A 398 -14.07 -18.06 23.51
N TYR A 399 -13.98 -16.77 23.19
CA TYR A 399 -15.13 -16.02 22.65
C TYR A 399 -15.64 -16.60 21.33
N THR A 400 -14.72 -17.03 20.46
CA THR A 400 -15.01 -17.63 19.16
C THR A 400 -15.69 -18.98 19.32
N GLN A 401 -15.13 -19.88 20.14
CA GLN A 401 -15.70 -21.20 20.43
C GLN A 401 -17.09 -21.11 21.08
N ARG A 402 -17.27 -20.18 22.03
CA ARG A 402 -18.58 -19.93 22.65
C ARG A 402 -19.62 -19.55 21.59
N ARG A 403 -19.26 -18.71 20.61
CA ARG A 403 -20.15 -18.33 19.52
C ARG A 403 -20.56 -19.51 18.64
N GLU A 404 -19.63 -20.41 18.32
CA GLU A 404 -19.94 -21.62 17.55
C GLU A 404 -20.87 -22.57 18.30
N ALA A 405 -20.69 -22.69 19.63
CA ALA A 405 -21.53 -23.52 20.48
C ALA A 405 -22.99 -23.03 20.54
N TYR A 406 -23.25 -21.71 20.51
CA TYR A 406 -24.61 -21.17 20.49
C TYR A 406 -25.36 -21.42 19.18
N GLY A 407 -24.65 -21.59 18.05
CA GLY A 407 -25.28 -21.90 16.76
C GLY A 407 -25.93 -23.29 16.70
N LEU A 408 -25.57 -24.19 17.61
CA LEU A 408 -26.02 -25.59 17.62
C LEU A 408 -27.26 -25.85 18.50
N GLY A 409 -27.93 -24.81 18.98
CA GLY A 409 -29.28 -24.94 19.54
C GLY A 409 -29.36 -25.41 21.00
N TYR A 410 -28.42 -24.99 21.85
CA TYR A 410 -28.68 -25.01 23.31
C TYR A 410 -29.59 -23.83 23.67
N HIS A 411 -30.91 -24.05 23.54
CA HIS A 411 -31.96 -23.30 24.21
C HIS A 411 -32.58 -24.14 25.31
#